data_AF-A0A7C6HM90-F1
#
_entry.id   AF-A0A7C6HM90-F1
#
_cell.length_a   1.000
_cell.length_b   1.000
_cell.length_c   1.000
_cell.angle_alpha   90.00
_cell.angle_beta   90.00
_cell.angle_gamma   90.00
#
_symmetry.space_group_name_H-M   'P 1'
#
loop_
_entity.id
_entity.type
_entity.pdbx_description
1 polymer ?
#
loop_
_entity_poly.entity_id
_entity_poly.type
_entity_poly.pdbx_seq_one_letter_code
_entity_poly.pdbx_strand_id
1 'polypeptide(L)'
;MDYLEGFLIGSVWTDTDYETKRHTAIHILLAFLVAAWYIFLQVFATKQTIMARIPWPYSLIIFIILMLVTPIIACFYYRLPLYARVLVLTVYAIKYLLGAWVLIQLTLPIITIDTASLQDILFEEINHNIEVAIGWFSFMDYLFSMILGIIVGGLWLVLKLLFFLLVIMAVPLMVLLLIKLVQYGLDRAVARVFSVR
;
A
#
# COMPACT_ATOMS: atom_id res chain seq x y z
N MET A 1 5.40 -12.55 19.57
CA MET A 1 6.38 -12.54 18.48
C MET A 1 5.77 -13.24 17.27
N ASP A 2 5.10 -14.36 17.51
CA ASP A 2 4.41 -15.26 16.58
C ASP A 2 3.56 -14.57 15.51
N TYR A 3 2.85 -13.49 15.87
CA TYR A 3 2.06 -12.70 14.94
C TYR A 3 2.88 -12.04 13.82
N LEU A 4 3.96 -11.32 14.20
CA LEU A 4 4.82 -10.64 13.24
C LEU A 4 5.61 -11.64 12.41
N GLU A 5 6.00 -12.75 13.02
CA GLU A 5 6.66 -13.87 12.35
C GLU A 5 5.77 -14.44 11.24
N GLY A 6 4.51 -14.78 11.54
CA GLY A 6 3.57 -15.28 10.55
C GLY A 6 3.24 -14.27 9.46
N PHE A 7 3.15 -12.97 9.79
CA PHE A 7 2.90 -11.94 8.78
C PHE A 7 4.07 -11.78 7.80
N LEU A 8 5.31 -11.82 8.31
CA LEU A 8 6.52 -11.56 7.54
C LEU A 8 6.98 -12.80 6.77
N ILE A 9 7.15 -13.92 7.47
CA ILE A 9 7.70 -15.17 6.94
C ILE A 9 6.63 -15.93 6.14
N GLY A 10 5.38 -15.91 6.60
CA GLY A 10 4.26 -16.61 5.96
C GLY A 10 3.98 -17.97 6.60
N SER A 11 2.78 -18.48 6.34
CA SER A 11 2.23 -19.64 7.06
C SER A 11 2.94 -20.96 6.80
N VAL A 12 3.69 -21.09 5.69
CA VAL A 12 4.43 -22.33 5.36
C VAL A 12 5.49 -22.65 6.41
N TRP A 13 6.04 -21.63 7.05
CA TRP A 13 7.17 -21.75 7.96
C TRP A 13 6.83 -21.32 9.39
N THR A 14 5.56 -21.05 9.72
CA THR A 14 5.17 -20.58 11.06
C THR A 14 3.99 -21.35 11.62
N ASP A 15 4.08 -21.72 12.89
CA ASP A 15 3.10 -22.60 13.56
C ASP A 15 1.73 -21.94 13.81
N THR A 16 0.71 -22.78 13.91
CA THR A 16 -0.77 -22.67 13.79
C THR A 16 -1.53 -21.34 14.02
N ASP A 17 -0.99 -20.34 14.70
CA ASP A 17 -1.77 -19.16 15.12
C ASP A 17 -2.06 -18.18 13.97
N TYR A 18 -1.16 -18.11 12.96
CA TYR A 18 -1.38 -17.30 11.76
C TYR A 18 -2.32 -17.98 10.74
N GLU A 19 -2.43 -19.31 10.77
CA GLU A 19 -3.33 -20.05 9.89
C GLU A 19 -4.81 -19.88 10.29
N THR A 20 -5.08 -19.70 11.58
CA THR A 20 -6.45 -19.71 12.11
C THR A 20 -7.13 -18.33 12.11
N LYS A 21 -6.38 -17.23 12.11
CA LYS A 21 -6.93 -15.86 12.17
C LYS A 21 -6.65 -15.06 10.89
N ARG A 22 -7.70 -14.53 10.28
CA ARG A 22 -7.57 -13.63 9.11
C ARG A 22 -7.09 -12.26 9.57
N HIS A 23 -5.94 -11.83 9.07
CA HIS A 23 -5.28 -10.59 9.50
C HIS A 23 -5.28 -9.52 8.41
N THR A 24 -6.45 -9.27 7.83
CA THR A 24 -6.65 -8.32 6.73
C THR A 24 -6.31 -6.87 7.11
N ALA A 25 -6.57 -6.48 8.37
CA ALA A 25 -6.37 -5.11 8.85
C ALA A 25 -4.91 -4.61 8.68
N ILE A 26 -3.90 -5.45 8.91
CA ILE A 26 -2.50 -5.03 8.75
C ILE A 26 -2.11 -4.87 7.28
N HIS A 27 -2.68 -5.69 6.39
CA HIS A 27 -2.45 -5.56 4.95
C HIS A 27 -3.03 -4.22 4.46
N ILE A 28 -4.23 -3.87 4.93
CA ILE A 28 -4.89 -2.59 4.65
C ILE A 28 -4.06 -1.43 5.23
N LEU A 29 -3.60 -1.53 6.49
CA LEU A 29 -2.77 -0.49 7.10
C LEU A 29 -1.47 -0.27 6.33
N LEU A 30 -0.78 -1.34 5.93
CA LEU A 30 0.47 -1.23 5.18
C LEU A 30 0.22 -0.64 3.78
N ALA A 31 -0.85 -1.06 3.10
CA ALA A 31 -1.27 -0.47 1.83
C ALA A 31 -1.58 1.03 1.97
N PHE A 32 -2.28 1.42 3.03
CA PHE A 32 -2.56 2.81 3.37
C PHE A 32 -1.27 3.60 3.60
N LEU A 33 -0.31 3.07 4.36
CA LEU A 33 0.98 3.74 4.60
C LEU A 33 1.78 3.93 3.30
N VAL A 34 1.77 2.94 2.40
CA VAL A 34 2.42 3.04 1.09
C VAL A 34 1.72 4.07 0.21
N ALA A 35 0.38 4.10 0.21
CA ALA A 35 -0.40 5.12 -0.50
C ALA A 35 -0.12 6.53 0.04
N ALA A 36 -0.07 6.69 1.37
CA ALA A 36 0.27 7.96 2.01
C ALA A 36 1.69 8.41 1.65
N TRP A 37 2.66 7.48 1.62
CA TRP A 37 4.02 7.78 1.19
C TRP A 37 4.07 8.21 -0.28
N TYR A 38 3.32 7.53 -1.16
CA TYR A 38 3.21 7.90 -2.56
C TYR A 38 2.63 9.31 -2.73
N ILE A 39 1.51 9.62 -2.07
CA ILE A 39 0.89 10.96 -2.10
C ILE A 39 1.88 12.01 -1.56
N PHE A 40 2.58 11.71 -0.47
CA PHE A 40 3.60 12.61 0.08
C PHE A 40 4.69 12.94 -0.96
N LEU A 41 5.16 11.96 -1.73
CA LEU A 41 6.17 12.18 -2.78
C LEU A 41 5.62 12.95 -3.98
N GLN A 42 4.33 12.84 -4.28
CA GLN A 42 3.68 13.65 -5.32
C GLN A 42 3.57 15.12 -4.89
N VAL A 43 3.13 15.37 -3.65
CA VAL A 43 2.98 16.72 -3.11
C VAL A 43 4.35 17.40 -2.90
N PHE A 44 5.35 16.65 -2.45
CA PHE A 44 6.69 17.16 -2.20
C PHE A 44 7.70 16.61 -3.22
N ALA A 45 7.57 17.05 -4.48
CA ALA A 45 8.41 16.57 -5.59
C ALA A 45 9.92 16.65 -5.31
N THR A 46 10.39 17.65 -4.55
CA THR A 46 11.82 17.78 -4.16
C THR A 46 12.33 16.58 -3.34
N LYS A 47 11.44 15.88 -2.63
CA LYS A 47 11.77 14.68 -1.83
C LYS A 47 11.86 13.42 -2.69
N GLN A 48 11.41 13.44 -3.95
CA GLN A 48 11.59 12.31 -4.87
C GLN A 48 13.06 11.99 -5.14
N THR A 49 13.97 12.94 -4.90
CA THR A 49 15.43 12.72 -4.93
C THR A 49 15.89 11.55 -4.05
N ILE A 50 15.13 11.20 -2.99
CA ILE A 50 15.43 10.02 -2.19
C ILE A 50 15.40 8.72 -3.01
N MET A 51 14.58 8.66 -4.07
CA MET A 51 14.50 7.54 -5.01
C MET A 51 15.81 7.30 -5.76
N ALA A 52 16.68 8.31 -5.89
CA ALA A 52 17.98 8.18 -6.54
C ALA A 52 19.00 7.42 -5.69
N ARG A 53 18.76 7.22 -4.38
CA ARG A 53 19.67 6.46 -3.50
C ARG A 53 19.79 4.99 -3.88
N ILE A 54 18.68 4.38 -4.30
CA ILE A 54 18.64 3.03 -4.85
C ILE A 54 17.88 3.15 -6.17
N PRO A 55 18.58 3.49 -7.26
CA PRO A 55 17.92 3.80 -8.52
C PRO A 55 17.34 2.55 -9.16
N TRP A 56 16.33 2.76 -10.00
CA TRP A 56 15.89 1.75 -10.95
C TRP A 56 17.02 1.42 -11.95
N PRO A 57 17.26 0.16 -12.35
CA PRO A 57 16.55 -1.07 -11.96
C PRO A 57 17.15 -1.80 -10.75
N TYR A 58 18.16 -1.23 -10.07
CA TYR A 58 18.85 -1.90 -8.97
C TYR A 58 17.93 -2.24 -7.80
N SER A 59 16.99 -1.36 -7.46
CA SER A 59 15.95 -1.61 -6.45
C SER A 59 15.16 -2.90 -6.73
N LEU A 60 14.75 -3.10 -7.98
CA LEU A 60 14.04 -4.31 -8.42
C LEU A 60 14.95 -5.54 -8.33
N ILE A 61 16.19 -5.44 -8.78
CA ILE A 61 17.14 -6.56 -8.73
C ILE A 61 17.37 -7.01 -7.29
N ILE A 62 17.61 -6.07 -6.36
CA ILE A 62 17.78 -6.37 -4.93
C ILE A 62 16.51 -7.00 -4.36
N PHE A 63 15.34 -6.47 -4.72
CA PHE A 63 14.06 -7.03 -4.29
C PHE A 63 13.86 -8.48 -4.78
N ILE A 64 14.17 -8.77 -6.04
CA ILE A 64 14.09 -10.13 -6.61
C ILE A 64 15.05 -11.07 -5.89
N ILE A 65 16.29 -10.65 -5.64
CA ILE A 65 17.26 -11.45 -4.88
C ILE A 65 16.73 -11.77 -3.49
N LEU A 66 16.16 -10.77 -2.77
CA LEU A 66 15.55 -11.00 -1.47
C LEU A 66 14.35 -11.95 -1.54
N MET A 67 13.51 -11.86 -2.58
CA MET A 67 12.40 -12.79 -2.80
C MET A 67 12.89 -14.25 -2.96
N LEU A 68 14.03 -14.46 -3.61
CA LEU A 68 14.60 -15.79 -3.80
C LEU A 68 15.35 -16.32 -2.57
N VAL A 69 16.05 -15.45 -1.84
CA VAL A 69 16.88 -15.84 -0.68
C VAL A 69 16.04 -16.03 0.58
N THR A 70 14.98 -15.23 0.78
CA THR A 70 14.19 -15.29 2.01
C THR A 70 13.53 -16.65 2.31
N PRO A 71 12.98 -17.40 1.34
CA PRO A 71 12.54 -18.78 1.55
C PRO A 71 13.62 -19.70 2.11
N ILE A 72 14.86 -19.57 1.63
CA ILE A 72 15.99 -20.40 2.08
C ILE A 72 16.34 -20.07 3.53
N ILE A 73 16.33 -18.79 3.89
CA ILE A 73 16.56 -18.33 5.26
C ILE A 73 15.47 -18.89 6.20
N ALA A 74 14.21 -18.96 5.74
CA ALA A 74 13.10 -19.45 6.54
C ALA A 74 13.29 -20.91 6.99
N CYS A 75 13.88 -21.77 6.16
CA CYS A 75 14.20 -23.17 6.52
C CYS A 75 14.99 -23.30 7.82
N PHE A 76 15.84 -22.32 8.13
CA PHE A 76 16.72 -22.33 9.30
C PHE A 76 16.16 -21.49 10.45
N TYR A 77 15.08 -20.73 10.25
CA TYR A 77 14.58 -19.72 11.17
C TYR A 77 14.44 -20.22 12.61
N TYR A 78 13.77 -21.36 12.81
CA TYR A 78 13.54 -21.91 14.15
C TYR A 78 14.78 -22.51 14.81
N ARG A 79 15.84 -22.79 14.04
CA ARG A 79 17.12 -23.27 14.58
C ARG A 79 18.02 -22.14 15.05
N LEU A 80 17.69 -20.89 14.70
CA LEU A 80 18.48 -19.72 15.07
C LEU A 80 18.17 -19.24 16.50
N PRO A 81 19.18 -18.72 17.23
CA PRO A 81 18.96 -18.04 18.50
C PRO A 81 18.17 -16.74 18.30
N LEU A 82 17.57 -16.23 19.39
CA LEU A 82 16.62 -15.10 19.35
C LEU A 82 17.15 -13.86 18.62
N TYR A 83 18.41 -13.48 18.84
CA TYR A 83 19.01 -12.31 18.19
C TYR A 83 19.10 -12.46 16.67
N ALA A 84 19.43 -13.67 16.18
CA ALA A 84 19.49 -13.96 14.75
C ALA A 84 18.09 -14.02 14.14
N ARG A 85 17.07 -14.48 14.88
CA ARG A 85 15.67 -14.42 14.42
C ARG A 85 15.21 -12.98 14.18
N VAL A 86 15.52 -12.05 15.07
CA VAL A 86 15.20 -10.62 14.89
C VAL A 86 15.86 -10.05 13.63
N LEU A 87 17.11 -10.42 13.35
CA LEU A 87 17.79 -10.03 12.11
C LEU A 87 17.09 -10.60 10.87
N VAL A 88 16.67 -11.87 10.90
CA VAL A 88 15.90 -12.48 9.80
C VAL A 88 14.58 -11.74 9.58
N LEU A 89 13.81 -11.45 10.64
CA LEU A 89 12.58 -10.67 10.53
C LEU A 89 12.82 -9.28 9.96
N THR A 90 13.96 -8.66 10.28
CA THR A 90 14.37 -7.36 9.71
C THR A 90 14.63 -7.47 8.22
N VAL A 91 15.30 -8.53 7.75
CA VAL A 91 15.48 -8.81 6.31
C VAL A 91 14.14 -8.95 5.60
N TYR A 92 13.17 -9.64 6.21
CA TYR A 92 11.81 -9.75 5.68
C TYR A 92 11.08 -8.39 5.64
N ALA A 93 11.20 -7.57 6.69
CA ALA A 93 10.65 -6.21 6.69
C ALA A 93 11.27 -5.36 5.56
N ILE A 94 12.59 -5.41 5.39
CA ILE A 94 13.32 -4.72 4.30
C ILE A 94 12.81 -5.19 2.93
N LYS A 95 12.53 -6.49 2.75
CA LYS A 95 11.95 -7.01 1.51
C LYS A 95 10.61 -6.34 1.18
N TYR A 96 9.69 -6.24 2.14
CA TYR A 96 8.40 -5.57 1.90
C TYR A 96 8.55 -4.06 1.67
N LEU A 97 9.47 -3.40 2.38
CA LEU A 97 9.79 -1.99 2.15
C LEU A 97 10.37 -1.76 0.75
N LEU A 98 11.25 -2.65 0.27
CA LEU A 98 11.78 -2.61 -1.09
C LEU A 98 10.69 -2.89 -2.13
N GLY A 99 9.75 -3.79 -1.85
CA GLY A 99 8.59 -4.00 -2.71
C GLY A 99 7.75 -2.72 -2.87
N ALA A 100 7.50 -2.01 -1.76
CA ALA A 100 6.83 -0.71 -1.80
C ALA A 100 7.66 0.36 -2.53
N TRP A 101 8.98 0.38 -2.30
CA TRP A 101 9.90 1.29 -2.99
C TRP A 101 9.87 1.10 -4.51
N VAL A 102 9.96 -0.15 -4.97
CA VAL A 102 9.88 -0.51 -6.39
C VAL A 102 8.55 -0.09 -6.99
N LEU A 103 7.44 -0.34 -6.28
CA LEU A 103 6.11 0.10 -6.73
C LEU A 103 6.07 1.62 -6.93
N ILE A 104 6.53 2.38 -5.95
CA ILE A 104 6.56 3.84 -6.00
C ILE A 104 7.44 4.33 -7.16
N GLN A 105 8.63 3.76 -7.34
CA GLN A 105 9.51 4.14 -8.46
C GLN A 105 8.88 3.88 -9.82
N LEU A 106 8.10 2.81 -9.96
CA LEU A 106 7.41 2.48 -11.20
C LEU A 106 6.22 3.40 -11.49
N THR A 107 5.48 3.82 -10.46
CA THR A 107 4.24 4.60 -10.63
C THR A 107 4.43 6.10 -10.55
N LEU A 108 5.48 6.60 -9.89
CA LEU A 108 5.80 8.03 -9.84
C LEU A 108 5.92 8.71 -11.22
N PRO A 109 6.63 8.15 -12.22
CA PRO A 109 6.76 8.83 -13.52
C PRO A 109 5.49 8.77 -14.38
N ILE A 110 4.55 7.87 -14.06
CA ILE A 110 3.32 7.69 -14.83
C ILE A 110 2.28 8.76 -14.48
N ILE A 111 2.25 9.17 -13.20
CA ILE A 111 1.28 10.12 -12.68
C ILE A 111 2.09 11.28 -12.09
N THR A 112 1.99 12.47 -12.68
CA THR A 112 2.63 13.67 -12.13
C THR A 112 1.53 14.66 -11.78
N ILE A 113 1.47 15.05 -10.50
CA ILE A 113 0.49 16.04 -10.05
C ILE A 113 1.13 17.42 -10.17
N ASP A 114 0.49 18.31 -10.93
CA ASP A 114 0.83 19.73 -10.89
C ASP A 114 0.31 20.33 -9.59
N THR A 115 1.20 20.48 -8.62
CA THR A 115 0.85 21.04 -7.32
C THR A 115 0.48 22.52 -7.37
N ALA A 116 0.87 23.24 -8.44
CA ALA A 116 0.58 24.67 -8.56
C ALA A 116 -0.90 24.94 -8.85
N SER A 117 -1.53 24.10 -9.68
CA SER A 117 -2.95 24.20 -10.04
C SER A 117 -3.89 23.43 -9.11
N LEU A 118 -3.36 22.66 -8.14
CA LEU A 118 -4.14 21.76 -7.29
C LEU A 118 -5.20 22.52 -6.47
N GLN A 119 -4.86 23.70 -5.95
CA GLN A 119 -5.82 24.53 -5.22
C GLN A 119 -6.97 25.00 -6.12
N ASP A 120 -6.67 25.46 -7.33
CA ASP A 120 -7.66 25.97 -8.27
C ASP A 120 -8.61 24.84 -8.73
N ILE A 121 -8.04 23.67 -9.06
CA ILE A 121 -8.80 22.46 -9.40
C ILE A 121 -9.75 22.07 -8.26
N LEU A 122 -9.29 22.12 -7.01
CA LEU A 122 -10.13 21.80 -5.86
C LEU A 122 -11.29 22.79 -5.70
N PHE A 123 -11.05 24.10 -5.83
CA PHE A 123 -12.11 25.09 -5.72
C PHE A 123 -13.13 24.99 -6.85
N GLU A 124 -12.67 24.76 -8.08
CA GLU A 124 -13.54 24.54 -9.23
C GLU A 124 -14.42 23.30 -9.03
N GLU A 125 -13.82 22.18 -8.58
CA GLU A 125 -14.56 20.95 -8.30
C GLU A 125 -15.56 21.13 -7.14
N ILE A 126 -15.21 21.87 -6.07
CA ILE A 126 -16.14 22.20 -4.97
C ILE A 126 -17.34 22.98 -5.52
N ASN A 127 -17.08 24.06 -6.27
CA ASN A 127 -18.13 24.93 -6.80
C ASN A 127 -19.05 24.17 -7.75
N HIS A 128 -18.46 23.37 -8.66
CA HIS A 128 -19.21 22.54 -9.59
C HIS A 128 -20.12 21.53 -8.88
N ASN A 129 -19.62 20.84 -7.85
CA ASN A 129 -20.43 19.89 -7.09
C ASN A 129 -21.58 20.56 -6.33
N ILE A 130 -21.35 21.75 -5.76
CA ILE A 130 -22.41 22.53 -5.11
C ILE A 130 -23.46 22.95 -6.13
N GLU A 131 -23.07 23.48 -7.29
CA GLU A 131 -23.99 23.92 -8.34
C GLU A 131 -24.86 22.77 -8.85
N VAL A 132 -24.26 21.62 -9.14
CA VAL A 132 -24.99 20.41 -9.55
C VAL A 132 -25.98 19.97 -8.46
N ALA A 133 -25.56 19.99 -7.19
CA ALA A 133 -26.42 19.61 -6.07
C ALA A 133 -27.58 20.61 -5.85
N ILE A 134 -27.36 21.92 -6.02
CA ILE A 134 -28.43 22.92 -5.99
C ILE A 134 -29.47 22.62 -7.09
N GLY A 135 -28.99 22.25 -8.28
CA GLY A 135 -29.85 21.84 -9.40
C GLY A 135 -30.76 20.65 -9.06
N TRP A 136 -30.31 19.70 -8.24
CA TRP A 136 -31.15 18.58 -7.79
C TRP A 136 -32.33 19.00 -6.93
N PHE A 137 -32.24 20.16 -6.25
CA PHE A 137 -33.27 20.70 -5.38
C PHE A 137 -33.99 21.92 -5.99
N SER A 138 -33.89 22.16 -7.29
CA SER A 138 -34.47 23.34 -7.95
C SER A 138 -36.00 23.41 -7.90
N PHE A 139 -36.65 22.33 -7.46
CA PHE A 139 -38.10 22.25 -7.26
C PHE A 139 -38.57 22.92 -5.95
N MET A 140 -37.65 23.28 -5.05
CA MET A 140 -37.92 23.97 -3.79
C MET A 140 -37.75 25.48 -3.91
N ASP A 141 -38.15 26.24 -2.89
CA ASP A 141 -37.82 27.66 -2.79
C ASP A 141 -36.30 27.87 -2.82
N TYR A 142 -35.86 28.93 -3.50
CA TYR A 142 -34.44 29.22 -3.77
C TYR A 142 -33.53 29.09 -2.55
N LEU A 143 -33.97 29.60 -1.41
CA LEU A 143 -33.19 29.59 -0.16
C LEU A 143 -33.01 28.16 0.37
N PHE A 144 -34.05 27.33 0.28
CA PHE A 144 -33.98 25.92 0.67
C PHE A 144 -33.11 25.09 -0.28
N SER A 145 -33.25 25.31 -1.59
CA SER A 145 -32.41 24.63 -2.60
C SER A 145 -30.93 24.91 -2.39
N MET A 146 -30.58 26.16 -2.07
CA MET A 146 -29.19 26.56 -1.83
C MET A 146 -28.60 25.90 -0.59
N ILE A 147 -29.33 25.89 0.54
CA ILE A 147 -28.87 25.26 1.78
C ILE A 147 -28.65 23.75 1.58
N LEU A 148 -29.64 23.05 1.01
CA LEU A 148 -29.54 21.61 0.76
C LEU A 148 -28.45 21.28 -0.26
N GLY A 149 -28.33 22.08 -1.32
CA GLY A 149 -27.28 21.91 -2.34
C GLY A 149 -25.88 22.03 -1.76
N ILE A 150 -25.63 22.99 -0.85
CA ILE A 150 -24.31 23.09 -0.17
C ILE A 150 -24.04 21.86 0.70
N ILE A 151 -25.02 21.40 1.48
CA ILE A 151 -24.86 20.23 2.36
C ILE A 151 -24.60 18.96 1.53
N VAL A 152 -25.43 18.71 0.53
CA VAL A 152 -25.34 17.50 -0.32
C VAL A 152 -24.11 17.55 -1.21
N GLY A 153 -23.81 18.70 -1.82
CA GLY A 153 -22.60 18.90 -2.63
C GLY A 153 -21.33 18.69 -1.81
N GLY A 154 -21.28 19.22 -0.58
CA GLY A 154 -20.19 18.98 0.36
C GLY A 154 -20.03 17.51 0.73
N LEU A 155 -21.14 16.83 1.09
CA LEU A 155 -21.11 15.38 1.38
C LEU A 155 -20.67 14.54 0.17
N TRP A 156 -21.12 14.92 -1.03
CA TRP A 156 -20.76 14.24 -2.27
C TRP A 156 -19.26 14.38 -2.58
N LEU A 157 -18.68 15.56 -2.37
CA LEU A 157 -17.25 15.79 -2.49
C LEU A 157 -16.45 14.91 -1.51
N VAL A 158 -16.88 14.84 -0.25
CA VAL A 158 -16.24 13.97 0.75
C VAL A 158 -16.30 12.51 0.31
N LEU A 159 -17.43 12.05 -0.23
CA LEU A 159 -17.57 10.70 -0.75
C LEU A 159 -16.63 10.43 -1.94
N LYS A 160 -16.51 11.38 -2.88
CA LYS A 160 -15.56 11.31 -4.00
C LYS A 160 -14.11 11.18 -3.50
N LEU A 161 -13.72 11.98 -2.52
CA LEU A 161 -12.37 11.93 -1.92
C LEU A 161 -12.10 10.60 -1.22
N LEU A 162 -13.07 10.08 -0.46
CA LEU A 162 -12.96 8.75 0.17
C LEU A 162 -12.83 7.64 -0.88
N PHE A 163 -13.61 7.70 -1.95
CA PHE A 163 -13.51 6.75 -3.05
C PHE A 163 -12.14 6.81 -3.74
N PHE A 164 -11.64 8.02 -4.02
CA PHE A 164 -10.31 8.23 -4.58
C PHE A 164 -9.20 7.63 -3.68
N LEU A 165 -9.28 7.85 -2.37
CA LEU A 165 -8.34 7.27 -1.41
C LEU A 165 -8.40 5.74 -1.41
N LEU A 166 -9.60 5.16 -1.48
CA LEU A 166 -9.77 3.70 -1.60
C LEU A 166 -9.11 3.15 -2.87
N VAL A 167 -9.28 3.83 -4.01
CA VAL A 167 -8.66 3.41 -5.29
C VAL A 167 -7.14 3.47 -5.22
N ILE A 168 -6.57 4.56 -4.67
CA ILE A 168 -5.12 4.69 -4.48
C ILE A 168 -4.59 3.59 -3.57
N MET A 169 -5.31 3.27 -2.48
CA MET A 169 -4.93 2.22 -1.54
C MET A 169 -5.07 0.81 -2.12
N ALA A 170 -5.98 0.60 -3.08
CA ALA A 170 -6.17 -0.70 -3.72
C ALA A 170 -4.91 -1.16 -4.47
N VAL A 171 -4.18 -0.26 -5.12
CA VAL A 171 -2.95 -0.59 -5.88
C VAL A 171 -1.85 -1.22 -4.98
N PRO A 172 -1.37 -0.57 -3.91
CA PRO A 172 -0.36 -1.18 -3.03
C PRO A 172 -0.89 -2.41 -2.31
N LEU A 173 -2.19 -2.49 -2.02
CA LEU A 173 -2.79 -3.70 -1.45
C LEU A 173 -2.68 -4.88 -2.42
N MET A 174 -3.03 -4.68 -3.69
CA MET A 174 -2.93 -5.71 -4.73
C MET A 174 -1.48 -6.15 -4.94
N VAL A 175 -0.53 -5.23 -4.95
CA VAL A 175 0.91 -5.55 -5.08
C VAL A 175 1.41 -6.33 -3.88
N LEU A 176 1.02 -5.95 -2.66
CA LEU A 176 1.39 -6.68 -1.46
C LEU A 176 0.83 -8.11 -1.48
N LEU A 177 -0.43 -8.28 -1.90
CA LEU A 177 -1.03 -9.61 -2.08
C LEU A 177 -0.27 -10.44 -3.12
N LEU A 178 0.13 -9.82 -4.23
CA LEU A 178 0.93 -10.48 -5.27
C LEU A 178 2.30 -10.93 -4.72
N ILE A 179 3.00 -10.07 -3.98
CA ILE A 179 4.28 -10.40 -3.35
C ILE A 179 4.11 -11.60 -2.41
N LYS A 180 3.07 -11.61 -1.58
CA LYS A 180 2.79 -12.73 -0.68
C LYS A 180 2.42 -14.01 -1.42
N LEU A 181 1.66 -13.91 -2.51
CA LEU A 181 1.30 -15.06 -3.34
C LEU A 181 2.54 -15.70 -3.99
N VAL A 182 3.43 -14.87 -4.54
CA VAL A 182 4.70 -15.33 -5.13
C VAL A 182 5.58 -15.95 -4.06
N GLN A 183 5.72 -15.29 -2.90
CA GLN A 183 6.48 -15.78 -1.76
C GLN A 183 5.96 -17.16 -1.32
N TYR A 184 4.64 -17.32 -1.17
CA TYR A 184 4.02 -18.58 -0.80
C TYR A 184 4.34 -19.72 -1.79
N GLY A 185 4.35 -19.42 -3.08
CA GLY A 185 4.75 -20.36 -4.12
C GLY A 185 6.22 -20.80 -3.98
N LEU A 186 7.12 -19.83 -3.75
CA LEU A 186 8.55 -20.09 -3.54
C LEU A 186 8.80 -20.90 -2.27
N ASP A 187 8.14 -20.54 -1.16
CA ASP A 187 8.25 -21.22 0.11
C ASP A 187 7.83 -22.69 0.00
N ARG A 188 6.72 -22.98 -0.69
CA ARG A 188 6.30 -24.36 -0.98
C ARG A 188 7.31 -25.13 -1.83
N ALA A 189 7.90 -24.47 -2.83
CA ALA A 189 8.92 -25.11 -3.66
C ALA A 189 10.16 -25.48 -2.84
N VAL A 190 10.62 -24.56 -1.99
CA VAL A 190 11.77 -24.76 -1.11
C VAL A 190 11.48 -25.81 -0.04
N ALA A 191 10.30 -25.79 0.59
CA ALA A 191 9.90 -26.79 1.58
C ALA A 191 9.92 -28.22 1.03
N ARG A 192 9.53 -28.40 -0.25
CA ARG A 192 9.62 -29.70 -0.94
C ARG A 192 11.06 -30.16 -1.15
N VAL A 193 11.97 -29.25 -1.48
CA VAL A 193 13.39 -29.56 -1.74
C VAL A 193 14.13 -29.91 -0.46
N PHE A 194 13.91 -29.14 0.61
CA PHE A 194 14.62 -29.34 1.88
C PHE A 194 13.97 -30.39 2.81
N SER A 195 12.95 -31.11 2.33
CA SER A 195 12.23 -32.18 3.05
C SER A 195 11.90 -31.81 4.50
N VAL A 196 11.54 -30.55 4.75
CA VAL A 196 11.12 -30.10 6.08
C VAL A 196 9.65 -30.51 6.22
N ARG A 197 9.43 -31.69 6.82
CA ARG A 197 8.15 -32.07 7.41
C ARG A 197 8.16 -31.68 8.87
#